data_AF-A4H5V3-F1
#
_entry.id   AF-A4H5V3-F1
#
_cell.length_a   1.000
_cell.length_b   1.000
_cell.length_c   1.000
_cell.angle_alpha   90.00
_cell.angle_beta   90.00
_cell.angle_gamma   90.00
#
_symmetry.space_group_name_H-M   'P 1'
#
loop_
_entity.id
_entity.type
_entity.pdbx_description
1 polymer ?
#
loop_
_entity_poly.entity_id
_entity_poly.type
_entity_poly.pdbx_seq_one_letter_code
_entity_poly.pdbx_strand_id
1 'polypeptide(L)'
;MEPRSGGCAPQWTAAGNGADVSVLSDAGETGPDVRAHYYYACRHCRVRLFDAAEVLPHDPREGARQTFKFRRGGPSQGDGELSGVPSGAFSTAGLCTSLFLDPDQTPWVAEDMREASKRGAVVKPDTIYCRNPLCRAKLGTQSWTGSQCSCGAWITPAFRIHARVVDRMLYSAPTSVARTTSSPQ
;
A
#
# COMPACT_ATOMS: atom_id res chain seq x y z
N MET A 1 33.20 -3.71 56.74
CA MET A 1 32.84 -2.42 56.12
C MET A 1 31.89 -2.72 54.99
N GLU A 2 30.58 -2.64 55.26
CA GLU A 2 29.52 -2.71 54.24
C GLU A 2 29.46 -1.41 53.42
N PRO A 3 28.89 -1.45 52.21
CA PRO A 3 27.60 -0.75 52.05
C PRO A 3 26.57 -1.60 51.27
N ARG A 4 25.41 -1.89 51.88
CA ARG A 4 24.14 -1.12 51.86
C ARG A 4 23.44 -1.08 50.48
N SER A 5 22.52 -2.03 50.34
CA SER A 5 21.37 -2.01 49.44
C SER A 5 20.55 -0.71 49.59
N GLY A 6 20.15 -0.12 48.47
CA GLY A 6 19.25 1.03 48.43
C GLY A 6 18.29 0.90 47.25
N GLY A 7 17.10 0.36 47.52
CA GLY A 7 15.99 0.35 46.57
C GLY A 7 15.28 1.70 46.53
N CYS A 8 14.70 2.03 45.39
CA CYS A 8 13.64 3.02 45.29
C CYS A 8 12.73 2.61 44.11
N ALA A 9 11.58 2.02 44.43
CA ALA A 9 10.50 1.79 43.48
C ALA A 9 9.53 2.99 43.56
N PRO A 10 9.06 3.55 42.44
CA PRO A 10 8.01 4.56 42.48
C PRO A 10 6.66 3.88 42.74
N GLN A 11 6.00 4.33 43.80
CA GLN A 11 4.65 3.97 44.18
C GLN A 11 3.65 4.74 43.30
N TRP A 12 2.87 4.01 42.51
CA TRP A 12 1.75 4.55 41.74
C TRP A 12 0.47 4.33 42.55
N THR A 13 -0.21 5.42 42.88
CA THR A 13 -1.51 5.40 43.56
C THR A 13 -2.62 5.28 42.53
N ALA A 14 -3.51 4.30 42.73
CA ALA A 14 -4.73 4.11 41.96
C ALA A 14 -5.93 4.66 42.74
N ALA A 15 -6.68 5.55 42.11
CA ALA A 15 -8.05 5.99 42.44
C ALA A 15 -8.58 6.67 41.17
N GLY A 16 -9.80 6.51 40.67
CA GLY A 16 -10.94 5.68 41.02
C GLY A 16 -12.03 5.93 39.94
N ASN A 17 -12.81 4.88 39.67
CA ASN A 17 -14.26 4.82 39.42
C ASN A 17 -14.95 5.86 38.50
N GLY A 18 -15.51 5.36 37.40
CA GLY A 18 -16.93 5.49 37.09
C GLY A 18 -17.38 6.66 36.20
N ALA A 19 -17.75 6.36 34.95
CA ALA A 19 -18.99 6.82 34.32
C ALA A 19 -19.17 6.09 32.97
N ASP A 20 -20.34 5.47 32.83
CA ASP A 20 -20.95 5.03 31.59
C ASP A 20 -20.99 6.17 30.56
N VAL A 21 -20.63 5.84 29.32
CA VAL A 21 -21.16 6.52 28.13
C VAL A 21 -21.17 5.51 26.99
N SER A 22 -22.27 4.78 26.91
CA SER A 22 -22.68 4.11 25.68
C SER A 22 -22.90 5.15 24.58
N VAL A 23 -22.04 5.16 23.57
CA VAL A 23 -22.36 5.76 22.27
C VAL A 23 -22.11 4.70 21.19
N LEU A 24 -23.17 3.96 20.90
CA LEU A 24 -23.43 3.50 19.55
C LEU A 24 -23.65 4.75 18.69
N SER A 25 -22.88 4.88 17.62
CA SER A 25 -23.15 5.58 16.35
C SER A 25 -21.80 5.54 15.60
N ASP A 26 -21.67 5.11 14.35
CA ASP A 26 -22.61 5.09 13.25
C ASP A 26 -22.06 4.06 12.26
N ALA A 27 -22.93 3.15 11.80
CA ALA A 27 -22.63 2.31 10.66
C ALA A 27 -22.59 3.20 9.42
N GLY A 28 -21.43 3.79 9.15
CA GLY A 28 -21.15 4.38 7.87
C GLY A 28 -21.20 3.28 6.83
N GLU A 29 -22.36 3.12 6.18
CA GLU A 29 -22.51 2.40 4.92
C GLU A 29 -21.56 3.05 3.91
N THR A 30 -20.33 2.57 3.89
CA THR A 30 -19.41 2.80 2.79
C THR A 30 -19.98 2.03 1.61
N GLY A 31 -20.72 2.74 0.76
CA GLY A 31 -21.11 2.23 -0.56
C GLY A 31 -19.91 1.55 -1.22
N PRO A 32 -20.14 0.50 -2.03
CA PRO A 32 -19.07 -0.40 -2.47
C PRO A 32 -17.91 0.42 -3.01
N ASP A 33 -16.76 0.33 -2.34
CA ASP A 33 -15.52 0.98 -2.76
C ASP A 33 -15.21 0.51 -4.19
N VAL A 34 -15.51 1.37 -5.17
CA VAL A 34 -15.50 1.05 -6.60
C VAL A 34 -14.11 0.59 -7.07
N ARG A 35 -13.06 0.80 -6.25
CA ARG A 35 -11.70 0.31 -6.49
C ARG A 35 -11.58 -1.21 -6.38
N ALA A 36 -12.46 -1.91 -5.66
CA ALA A 36 -12.39 -3.35 -5.44
C ALA A 36 -12.78 -4.23 -6.64
N HIS A 37 -13.22 -3.65 -7.76
CA HIS A 37 -13.70 -4.42 -8.91
C HIS A 37 -12.63 -4.85 -9.92
N TYR A 38 -11.34 -4.70 -9.60
CA TYR A 38 -10.26 -5.21 -10.45
C TYR A 38 -9.08 -5.79 -9.65
N TYR A 39 -8.32 -6.64 -10.31
CA TYR A 39 -7.09 -7.24 -9.82
C TYR A 39 -5.98 -7.08 -10.86
N TYR A 40 -4.75 -7.32 -10.43
CA TYR A 40 -3.57 -7.31 -11.28
C TYR A 40 -3.11 -8.74 -11.55
N ALA A 41 -2.88 -9.06 -12.81
CA ALA A 41 -2.37 -10.35 -13.25
C ALA A 41 -0.99 -10.18 -13.88
N CYS A 42 -0.15 -11.22 -13.83
CA CYS A 42 1.12 -11.21 -14.53
C CYS A 42 0.88 -11.07 -16.05
N ARG A 43 1.56 -10.11 -16.70
CA ARG A 43 1.39 -9.90 -18.14
C ARG A 43 1.87 -11.07 -19.01
N HIS A 44 2.75 -11.92 -18.48
CA HIS A 44 3.32 -13.06 -19.21
C HIS A 44 2.47 -14.33 -19.07
N CYS A 45 2.03 -14.70 -17.87
CA CYS A 45 1.31 -15.96 -17.62
C CYS A 45 -0.12 -15.79 -17.11
N ARG A 46 -0.60 -14.55 -16.97
CA ARG A 46 -1.96 -14.20 -16.53
C ARG A 46 -2.38 -14.72 -15.14
N VAL A 47 -1.44 -15.24 -14.34
CA VAL A 47 -1.70 -15.57 -12.94
C VAL A 47 -2.09 -14.29 -12.18
N ARG A 48 -3.20 -14.32 -11.44
CA ARG A 48 -3.67 -13.21 -10.58
C ARG A 48 -2.67 -12.97 -9.46
N LEU A 49 -2.04 -11.79 -9.37
CA LEU A 49 -0.97 -11.51 -8.40
C LEU A 49 -1.48 -10.84 -7.12
N PHE A 50 -2.30 -9.79 -7.25
CA PHE A 50 -2.82 -9.01 -6.12
C PHE A 50 -4.07 -8.21 -6.57
N ASP A 51 -4.88 -7.79 -5.61
CA ASP A 51 -6.06 -6.95 -5.79
C ASP A 51 -5.72 -5.46 -5.85
N ALA A 52 -6.63 -4.67 -6.42
CA ALA A 52 -6.53 -3.21 -6.38
C ALA A 52 -6.50 -2.64 -4.95
N ALA A 53 -7.18 -3.31 -4.01
CA ALA A 53 -7.23 -2.92 -2.61
C ALA A 53 -5.89 -3.10 -1.88
N GLU A 54 -5.06 -4.04 -2.34
CA GLU A 54 -3.74 -4.32 -1.75
C GLU A 54 -2.66 -3.32 -2.20
N VAL A 55 -2.98 -2.45 -3.16
CA VAL A 55 -2.06 -1.41 -3.63
C VAL A 55 -2.04 -0.24 -2.66
N LEU A 56 -0.88 -0.02 -2.06
CA LEU A 56 -0.61 1.11 -1.18
C LEU A 56 -0.74 2.43 -1.97
N PRO A 57 -1.71 3.30 -1.62
CA PRO A 57 -1.85 4.60 -2.25
C PRO A 57 -0.74 5.54 -1.77
N HIS A 58 -0.29 6.43 -2.65
CA HIS A 58 0.61 7.53 -2.30
C HIS A 58 0.32 8.75 -3.18
N ASP A 59 0.56 9.95 -2.66
CA ASP A 59 0.28 11.20 -3.36
C ASP A 59 1.51 11.68 -4.15
N PRO A 60 1.41 11.89 -5.48
CA PRO A 60 2.45 12.54 -6.25
C PRO A 60 2.89 13.92 -5.73
N ARG A 61 2.02 14.66 -5.05
CA ARG A 61 2.33 15.98 -4.48
C ARG A 61 3.24 15.91 -3.27
N GLU A 62 3.20 14.82 -2.53
CA GLU A 62 4.06 14.61 -1.35
C GLU A 62 5.53 14.53 -1.76
N GLY A 63 5.81 13.90 -2.90
CA GLY A 63 7.15 13.83 -3.48
C GLY A 63 7.72 15.17 -3.91
N ALA A 64 6.89 16.03 -4.52
CA ALA A 64 7.31 17.36 -4.97
C ALA A 64 7.73 18.29 -3.81
N ARG A 65 7.26 18.03 -2.58
CA ARG A 65 7.64 18.79 -1.38
C ARG A 65 8.95 18.33 -0.74
N GLN A 66 9.41 17.11 -1.05
CA GLN A 66 10.54 16.46 -0.38
C GLN A 66 11.80 16.36 -1.26
N THR A 67 11.69 16.58 -2.58
CA THR A 67 12.89 16.64 -3.43
C THR A 67 13.59 17.98 -3.27
N PHE A 68 14.80 17.96 -2.69
CA PHE A 68 15.76 19.05 -2.87
C PHE A 68 15.96 19.23 -4.38
N LYS A 69 15.53 20.37 -4.90
CA LYS A 69 15.73 20.71 -6.31
C LYS A 69 17.23 20.89 -6.52
N PHE A 70 17.94 19.83 -6.93
CA PHE A 70 19.22 20.02 -7.61
C PHE A 70 18.91 20.70 -8.94
N ARG A 71 18.89 22.04 -8.92
CA ARG A 71 18.77 22.84 -10.12
C ARG A 71 20.00 22.56 -10.97
N ARG A 72 19.85 21.74 -12.00
CA ARG A 72 20.74 21.82 -13.16
C ARG A 72 20.47 23.20 -13.76
N GLY A 73 21.48 24.07 -13.77
CA GLY A 73 21.36 25.50 -14.06
C GLY A 73 20.57 25.78 -15.34
N GLY A 74 19.52 26.59 -15.20
CA GLY A 74 18.73 27.18 -16.26
C GLY A 74 17.98 28.41 -15.68
N PRO A 75 17.89 29.53 -16.41
CA PRO A 75 17.57 30.82 -15.82
C PRO A 75 16.09 30.94 -15.44
N SER A 76 15.89 31.77 -14.42
CA SER A 76 14.65 32.11 -13.72
C SER A 76 13.55 32.67 -14.63
N GLN A 77 12.38 32.03 -14.61
CA GLN A 77 11.03 32.63 -14.73
C GLN A 77 10.12 31.70 -13.93
N GLY A 78 9.21 32.09 -13.05
CA GLY A 78 8.48 33.32 -12.81
C GLY A 78 7.15 32.83 -12.21
N ASP A 79 6.66 33.49 -11.18
CA ASP A 79 5.54 33.04 -10.35
C ASP A 79 4.26 32.73 -11.16
N GLY A 80 3.66 31.57 -10.87
CA GLY A 80 2.41 31.09 -11.46
C GLY A 80 1.50 30.50 -10.39
N GLU A 81 1.05 31.37 -9.49
CA GLU A 81 -0.14 31.20 -8.66
C GLU A 81 -1.36 31.10 -9.58
N LEU A 82 -1.92 29.90 -9.80
CA LEU A 82 -3.33 29.73 -10.21
C LEU A 82 -3.89 28.36 -9.77
N SER A 83 -4.99 28.45 -9.03
CA SER A 83 -6.09 27.49 -8.93
C SER A 83 -5.91 26.27 -8.02
N GLY A 84 -6.21 26.50 -6.74
CA GLY A 84 -6.74 25.47 -5.85
C GLY A 84 -8.07 24.94 -6.37
N VAL A 85 -8.07 23.72 -6.88
CA VAL A 85 -9.29 22.91 -7.06
C VAL A 85 -9.23 21.79 -6.02
N PRO A 86 -10.22 21.66 -5.11
CA PRO A 86 -10.31 20.49 -4.25
C PRO A 86 -10.94 19.37 -5.06
N SER A 87 -10.14 18.69 -5.89
CA SER A 87 -10.63 17.54 -6.66
C SER A 87 -10.25 16.25 -5.95
N GLY A 88 -11.28 15.46 -5.64
CA GLY A 88 -11.21 14.27 -4.81
C GLY A 88 -10.27 13.17 -5.29
N ALA A 89 -10.00 12.25 -4.36
CA ALA A 89 -9.36 10.94 -4.54
C ALA A 89 -8.53 10.81 -5.83
N PHE A 90 -7.39 11.51 -5.88
CA PHE A 90 -6.46 11.43 -7.00
C PHE A 90 -6.04 9.97 -7.18
N SER A 91 -6.52 9.38 -8.27
CA SER A 91 -6.22 8.01 -8.63
C SER A 91 -4.72 7.88 -8.90
N THR A 92 -4.06 7.09 -8.05
CA THR A 92 -2.65 6.67 -8.16
C THR A 92 -2.33 5.98 -9.50
N ALA A 93 -3.35 5.66 -10.28
CA ALA A 93 -3.31 4.84 -11.49
C ALA A 93 -2.80 5.55 -12.76
N GLY A 94 -2.64 6.87 -12.77
CA GLY A 94 -2.27 7.61 -14.00
C GLY A 94 -0.88 8.24 -14.00
N LEU A 95 -0.29 8.51 -12.83
CA LEU A 95 0.93 9.32 -12.71
C LEU A 95 2.17 8.51 -12.32
N CYS A 96 1.98 7.32 -11.75
CA CYS A 96 3.06 6.50 -11.23
C CYS A 96 3.24 5.24 -12.08
N THR A 97 4.48 4.93 -12.46
CA THR A 97 4.83 3.72 -13.22
C THR A 97 5.00 2.48 -12.32
N SER A 98 4.80 2.67 -11.01
CA SER A 98 5.13 1.72 -9.95
C SER A 98 3.94 1.59 -9.00
N LEU A 99 3.56 0.34 -8.73
CA LEU A 99 2.58 -0.05 -7.74
C LEU A 99 3.33 -0.53 -6.50
N PHE A 100 2.93 -0.11 -5.32
CA PHE A 100 3.55 -0.53 -4.07
C PHE A 100 2.59 -1.42 -3.29
N LEU A 101 3.12 -2.46 -2.67
CA LEU A 101 2.35 -3.45 -1.93
C LEU A 101 2.82 -3.51 -0.48
N ASP A 102 1.88 -3.86 0.40
CA ASP A 102 2.16 -4.15 1.80
C ASP A 102 2.52 -5.65 1.95
N PRO A 103 3.73 -6.00 2.43
CA PRO A 103 4.16 -7.40 2.59
C PRO A 103 3.39 -8.18 3.65
N ASP A 104 2.61 -7.51 4.50
CA ASP A 104 1.75 -8.15 5.50
C ASP A 104 0.40 -8.54 4.91
N GLN A 105 -0.12 -7.77 3.95
CA GLN A 105 -1.32 -8.11 3.18
C GLN A 105 -1.02 -9.07 2.02
N THR A 106 0.14 -8.91 1.38
CA THR A 106 0.57 -9.70 0.21
C THR A 106 1.80 -10.54 0.52
N PRO A 107 1.74 -11.54 1.42
CA PRO A 107 2.92 -12.21 1.95
C PRO A 107 3.82 -12.85 0.87
N TRP A 108 3.25 -13.25 -0.27
CA TRP A 108 3.99 -13.84 -1.39
C TRP A 108 5.09 -12.92 -1.94
N VAL A 109 4.95 -11.59 -1.86
CA VAL A 109 5.99 -10.67 -2.38
C VAL A 109 7.28 -10.72 -1.57
N ALA A 110 7.19 -11.18 -0.33
CA ALA A 110 8.29 -11.30 0.61
C ALA A 110 8.65 -12.76 0.94
N GLU A 111 7.97 -13.75 0.34
CA GLU A 111 8.12 -15.16 0.74
C GLU A 111 9.55 -15.69 0.48
N ASP A 112 10.09 -15.49 -0.74
CA ASP A 112 11.45 -15.93 -1.10
C ASP A 112 12.50 -15.38 -0.10
N MET A 113 12.31 -14.15 0.37
CA MET A 113 13.16 -13.52 1.37
C MET A 113 12.92 -14.06 2.79
N ARG A 114 11.65 -14.21 3.21
CA ARG A 114 11.29 -14.80 4.51
C ARG A 114 11.82 -16.23 4.63
N GLU A 115 11.65 -17.06 3.61
CA GLU A 115 12.17 -18.43 3.59
C GLU A 115 13.67 -18.48 3.76
N ALA A 116 14.38 -17.61 3.08
CA ALA A 116 15.81 -17.65 3.09
C ALA A 116 16.41 -17.01 4.34
N SER A 117 15.76 -15.98 4.92
CA SER A 117 16.03 -15.54 6.28
C SER A 117 15.84 -16.66 7.31
N LYS A 118 14.77 -17.47 7.20
CA LYS A 118 14.56 -18.65 8.06
C LYS A 118 15.68 -19.68 7.92
N ARG A 119 16.25 -19.84 6.72
CA ARG A 119 17.37 -20.76 6.45
C ARG A 119 18.74 -20.17 6.83
N GLY A 120 18.79 -18.96 7.38
CA GLY A 120 20.05 -18.25 7.66
C GLY A 120 20.85 -17.88 6.41
N ALA A 121 20.22 -17.91 5.23
CA ALA A 121 20.84 -17.57 3.97
C ALA A 121 20.78 -16.05 3.74
N VAL A 122 21.90 -15.47 3.33
CA VAL A 122 21.92 -14.07 2.86
C VAL A 122 21.27 -14.02 1.49
N VAL A 123 20.15 -13.32 1.39
CA VAL A 123 19.42 -13.17 0.14
C VAL A 123 19.66 -11.79 -0.42
N LYS A 124 20.30 -11.76 -1.59
CA LYS A 124 20.11 -10.69 -2.56
C LYS A 124 19.40 -11.29 -3.77
N PRO A 125 18.07 -11.26 -3.78
CA PRO A 125 17.46 -10.43 -4.79
C PRO A 125 16.54 -9.42 -4.14
N ASP A 126 16.87 -8.15 -4.35
CA ASP A 126 15.94 -7.03 -4.25
C ASP A 126 14.90 -7.09 -5.39
N THR A 127 14.58 -8.28 -5.91
CA THR A 127 13.76 -8.52 -7.09
C THR A 127 12.59 -9.41 -6.75
N ILE A 128 11.39 -8.98 -7.13
CA ILE A 128 10.15 -9.75 -7.00
C ILE A 128 9.90 -10.47 -8.31
N TYR A 129 9.69 -11.78 -8.24
CA TYR A 129 9.36 -12.63 -9.39
C TYR A 129 7.90 -13.06 -9.37
N CYS A 130 7.38 -13.43 -10.54
CA CYS A 130 6.05 -14.02 -10.64
C CYS A 130 5.94 -15.28 -9.78
N ARG A 131 4.88 -15.37 -8.97
CA ARG A 131 4.63 -16.53 -8.10
C ARG A 131 4.27 -17.82 -8.85
N ASN A 132 4.00 -17.75 -10.15
CA ASN A 132 3.86 -18.95 -10.97
C ASN A 132 5.26 -19.56 -11.22
N PRO A 133 5.56 -20.77 -10.71
CA PRO A 133 6.87 -21.40 -10.82
C PRO A 133 7.33 -21.64 -12.27
N LEU A 134 6.39 -21.81 -13.20
CA LEU A 134 6.71 -21.98 -14.63
C LEU A 134 7.02 -20.67 -15.33
N CYS A 135 6.60 -19.53 -14.76
CA CYS A 135 6.78 -18.22 -15.37
C CYS A 135 8.03 -17.51 -14.83
N ARG A 136 8.11 -17.32 -13.52
CA ARG A 136 9.19 -16.60 -12.81
C ARG A 136 9.63 -15.28 -13.49
N ALA A 137 8.74 -14.62 -14.23
CA ALA A 137 9.04 -13.34 -14.87
C ALA A 137 9.34 -12.28 -13.80
N LYS A 138 10.29 -11.37 -14.07
CA LYS A 138 10.61 -10.27 -13.16
C LYS A 138 9.46 -9.26 -13.10
N LEU A 139 8.87 -9.11 -11.92
CA LEU A 139 7.74 -8.19 -11.68
C LEU A 139 8.18 -6.84 -11.14
N GLY A 140 9.24 -6.81 -10.33
CA GLY A 140 9.69 -5.57 -9.72
C GLY A 140 10.79 -5.77 -8.70
N THR A 141 10.79 -4.95 -7.65
CA THR A 141 11.86 -4.87 -6.66
C THR A 141 11.32 -4.72 -5.25
N GLN A 142 12.11 -5.13 -4.25
CA GLN A 142 11.76 -5.00 -2.83
C GLN A 142 12.83 -4.23 -2.06
N SER A 143 12.41 -3.45 -1.05
CA SER A 143 13.31 -2.79 -0.10
C SER A 143 12.57 -2.54 1.22
N TRP A 144 13.09 -3.08 2.33
CA TRP A 144 12.52 -2.85 3.67
C TRP A 144 12.80 -1.44 4.20
N THR A 145 13.91 -0.83 3.77
CA THR A 145 14.25 0.56 4.14
C THR A 145 13.47 1.59 3.33
N GLY A 146 12.73 1.13 2.31
CA GLY A 146 11.93 1.97 1.43
C GLY A 146 12.63 2.36 0.14
N SER A 147 11.92 3.11 -0.70
CA SER A 147 12.46 3.66 -1.95
C SER A 147 11.59 4.80 -2.48
N GLN A 148 12.16 5.66 -3.31
CA GLN A 148 11.45 6.79 -3.92
C GLN A 148 10.66 6.37 -5.17
N CYS A 149 9.36 6.69 -5.21
CA CYS A 149 8.53 6.53 -6.39
C CYS A 149 8.88 7.55 -7.48
N SER A 150 8.49 7.30 -8.73
CA SER A 150 8.68 8.23 -9.85
C SER A 150 7.99 9.58 -9.66
N CYS A 151 6.97 9.65 -8.79
CA CYS A 151 6.34 10.90 -8.40
C CYS A 151 7.07 11.65 -7.27
N GLY A 152 8.15 11.07 -6.74
CA GLY A 152 8.97 11.65 -5.69
C GLY A 152 8.65 11.20 -4.27
N ALA A 153 7.50 10.57 -4.02
CA ALA A 153 7.10 10.10 -2.70
C ALA A 153 8.04 8.99 -2.18
N TRP A 154 8.43 9.05 -0.91
CA TRP A 154 9.18 7.99 -0.25
C TRP A 154 8.23 6.94 0.33
N ILE A 155 8.37 5.68 -0.09
CA ILE A 155 7.48 4.60 0.35
C ILE A 155 8.28 3.60 1.18
N THR A 156 7.78 3.25 2.36
CA THR A 156 8.36 2.23 3.24
C THR A 156 7.24 1.38 3.85
N PRO A 157 7.30 0.03 3.79
CA PRO A 157 8.25 -0.75 3.00
C PRO A 157 7.98 -0.63 1.49
N ALA A 158 9.02 -0.81 0.67
CA ALA A 158 8.93 -0.61 -0.78
C ALA A 158 8.93 -1.92 -1.57
N PHE A 159 7.81 -2.66 -1.52
CA PHE A 159 7.57 -3.79 -2.42
C PHE A 159 6.93 -3.28 -3.71
N ARG A 160 7.80 -2.94 -4.66
CA ARG A 160 7.46 -2.25 -5.89
C ARG A 160 7.21 -3.24 -7.02
N ILE A 161 6.05 -3.17 -7.65
CA ILE A 161 5.71 -3.85 -8.90
C ILE A 161 5.66 -2.82 -10.04
N HIS A 162 6.32 -3.13 -11.16
CA HIS A 162 6.25 -2.24 -12.32
C HIS A 162 4.90 -2.40 -13.04
N ALA A 163 4.20 -1.30 -13.29
CA ALA A 163 2.90 -1.34 -13.96
C ALA A 163 2.97 -1.99 -15.36
N ARG A 164 4.12 -1.88 -16.05
CA ARG A 164 4.30 -2.41 -17.42
C ARG A 164 4.27 -3.94 -17.52
N VAL A 165 4.52 -4.67 -16.44
CA VAL A 165 4.64 -6.14 -16.41
C VAL A 165 3.43 -6.83 -15.76
N VAL A 166 2.39 -6.06 -15.46
CA VAL A 166 1.12 -6.55 -14.95
C VAL A 166 -0.04 -6.00 -15.78
N ASP A 167 -1.08 -6.79 -15.94
CA ASP A 167 -2.32 -6.40 -16.61
C ASP A 167 -3.40 -6.16 -15.55
N ARG A 168 -4.13 -5.04 -15.67
CA ARG A 168 -5.33 -4.78 -14.87
C ARG A 168 -6.49 -5.59 -15.46
N MET A 169 -7.13 -6.43 -14.65
CA MET A 169 -8.24 -7.29 -15.05
C MET A 169 -9.46 -7.00 -14.18
N LEU A 170 -10.63 -6.85 -14.79
CA LEU A 170 -11.89 -6.67 -14.06
C LEU A 170 -12.34 -8.00 -13.46
N TYR A 171 -12.94 -7.96 -12.28
CA TYR A 171 -13.82 -9.05 -11.88
C TYR A 171 -15.00 -9.08 -12.83
N SER A 172 -15.32 -10.26 -13.38
CA SER A 172 -16.62 -10.44 -14.01
C SER A 172 -17.66 -10.13 -12.95
N ALA A 173 -18.42 -9.05 -13.11
CA ALA A 173 -19.51 -8.74 -12.19
C ALA A 173 -20.40 -9.98 -12.09
N PRO A 174 -20.84 -10.38 -10.90
CA PRO A 174 -21.92 -11.35 -10.83
C PRO A 174 -23.10 -10.72 -11.57
N THR A 175 -23.52 -11.32 -12.69
CA THR A 175 -24.73 -10.94 -13.40
C THR A 175 -25.87 -11.01 -12.38
N SER A 176 -26.26 -9.87 -11.83
CA SER A 176 -27.43 -9.74 -10.99
C SER A 176 -28.63 -10.02 -11.89
N VAL A 177 -29.01 -11.29 -11.99
CA VAL A 177 -30.30 -11.69 -12.56
C VAL A 177 -31.38 -11.13 -11.65
N ALA A 178 -31.97 -10.01 -12.06
CA ALA A 178 -33.14 -9.47 -11.41
C ALA A 178 -34.26 -10.52 -11.46
N ARG A 179 -34.51 -11.19 -10.33
CA ARG A 179 -35.71 -12.02 -10.16
C ARG A 179 -36.91 -11.08 -10.16
N THR A 180 -37.54 -10.94 -11.32
CA THR A 180 -38.89 -10.37 -11.41
C THR A 180 -39.85 -11.44 -10.92
N THR A 181 -40.23 -11.38 -9.65
CA THR A 181 -41.36 -12.17 -9.14
C THR A 181 -42.64 -11.46 -9.56
N SER A 182 -43.17 -11.81 -10.73
CA SER A 182 -44.57 -11.54 -11.05
C SER A 182 -45.44 -12.50 -10.22
N SER A 183 -46.21 -11.97 -9.25
CA SER A 183 -47.25 -12.73 -8.56
C SER A 183 -48.44 -12.94 -9.50
N PRO A 184 -49.00 -14.16 -9.64
CA PRO A 184 -50.33 -14.35 -10.20
C PRO A 184 -51.39 -14.14 -9.11
N GLN A 185 -52.61 -13.85 -9.57
CA GLN A 185 -53.79 -13.40 -8.82
C GLN A 185 -54.28 -14.34 -7.72
#